data_AF-A0A9J5Z969-F1
#
_entry.id   AF-A0A9J5Z969-F1
#
_cell.length_a   1.000
_cell.length_b   1.000
_cell.length_c   1.000
_cell.angle_alpha   90.00
_cell.angle_beta   90.00
_cell.angle_gamma   90.00
#
_symmetry.space_group_name_H-M   'P 1'
#
loop_
_entity.id
_entity.type
_entity.pdbx_description
1 polymer ?
#
loop_
_entity_poly.entity_id
_entity_poly.type
_entity_poly.pdbx_seq_one_letter_code
_entity_poly.pdbx_strand_id
1 'polypeptide(L)'
;LQFEIFISFFTEHKLREKGPQNWQKVCYVPTKADALVVSFRRWLTKYGGVQVNWGIKFTGDLPPTPAREQLLDRYWTHTIQCSSCNKAYKSLNALEIILQIISVASIGIAAAAKESVMSIAARYSLVFLALLCFMASRWLSKFIYKSFHFHGYWTQTMQCSCSKAYESLNALEIILLIIFVASIRITTS
;
A
#
# COMPACT_ATOMS: atom_id res chain seq x y z
N LEU A 1 -0.07 17.23 -7.38
CA LEU A 1 -0.90 18.37 -6.91
C LEU A 1 -1.74 18.04 -5.68
N GLN A 2 -2.54 16.97 -5.67
CA GLN A 2 -3.49 16.70 -4.57
C GLN A 2 -2.83 16.47 -3.19
N PHE A 3 -1.67 15.80 -3.16
CA PHE A 3 -0.91 15.57 -1.92
C PHE A 3 -0.30 16.85 -1.33
N GLU A 4 0.26 17.72 -2.18
CA GLU A 4 0.84 19.01 -1.79
C GLU A 4 -0.23 19.94 -1.18
N ILE A 5 -1.40 20.00 -1.82
CA ILE A 5 -2.55 20.77 -1.32
C ILE A 5 -3.00 20.25 0.04
N PHE A 6 -2.99 18.93 0.24
CA PHE A 6 -3.35 18.31 1.52
C PHE A 6 -2.34 18.63 2.64
N ILE A 7 -1.03 18.53 2.38
CA ILE A 7 0.00 18.89 3.37
C ILE A 7 -0.14 20.35 3.77
N SER A 8 -0.39 21.24 2.80
CA SER A 8 -0.62 22.65 3.05
C SER A 8 -1.87 22.86 3.92
N PHE A 9 -3.00 22.25 3.53
CA PHE A 9 -4.26 22.33 4.28
C PHE A 9 -4.15 21.82 5.73
N PHE A 10 -3.50 20.67 5.94
CA PHE A 10 -3.27 20.11 7.28
C PHE A 10 -2.34 20.98 8.12
N THR A 11 -1.32 21.55 7.48
CA THR A 11 -0.40 22.51 8.09
C THR A 11 -1.15 23.75 8.57
N GLU A 12 -2.01 24.33 7.74
CA GLU A 12 -2.80 25.52 8.10
C GLU A 12 -3.78 25.25 9.26
N HIS A 13 -4.44 24.09 9.28
CA HIS A 13 -5.28 23.68 10.42
C HIS A 13 -4.49 23.60 11.74
N LYS A 14 -3.33 22.93 11.72
CA LYS A 14 -2.50 22.82 12.93
C LYS A 14 -1.91 24.15 13.39
N LEU A 15 -1.60 25.04 12.46
CA LEU A 15 -1.11 26.38 12.77
C LEU A 15 -2.20 27.27 13.36
N ARG A 16 -3.46 27.07 12.94
CA ARG A 16 -4.63 27.73 13.56
C ARG A 16 -4.82 27.30 15.01
N GLU A 17 -4.64 26.02 15.31
CA GLU A 17 -4.75 25.49 16.68
C GLU A 17 -3.61 25.94 17.60
N LYS A 18 -2.36 25.88 17.11
CA LYS A 18 -1.15 26.09 17.95
C LYS A 18 -0.55 27.49 17.84
N GLY A 19 -1.08 28.32 16.96
CA GLY A 19 -0.59 29.66 16.67
C GLY A 19 0.63 29.65 15.72
N PRO A 20 0.81 30.74 14.95
CA PRO A 20 1.79 30.77 13.86
C PRO A 20 3.23 31.00 14.33
N GLN A 21 3.44 31.38 15.60
CA GLN A 21 4.76 31.69 16.16
C GLN A 21 5.65 30.44 16.34
N ASN A 22 5.06 29.27 16.53
CA ASN A 22 5.77 28.00 16.74
C ASN A 22 5.76 27.09 15.49
N TRP A 23 5.57 27.65 14.30
CA TRP A 23 5.29 26.89 13.08
C TRP A 23 6.31 25.78 12.77
N GLN A 24 7.59 25.98 13.08
CA GLN A 24 8.65 24.98 12.84
C GLN A 24 8.49 23.72 13.69
N LYS A 25 7.90 23.85 14.89
CA LYS A 25 7.58 22.71 15.77
C LYS A 25 6.28 22.02 15.38
N VAL A 26 5.38 22.76 14.73
CA VAL A 26 4.05 22.29 14.33
C VAL A 26 4.09 21.57 12.98
N CYS A 27 4.88 22.09 12.06
CA CYS A 27 5.05 21.61 10.69
C CYS A 27 6.53 21.40 10.41
N TYR A 28 7.04 20.26 10.90
CA TYR A 28 8.39 19.83 10.64
C TYR A 28 8.47 19.24 9.23
N VAL A 29 9.26 19.88 8.36
CA VAL A 29 9.51 19.40 7.00
C VAL A 29 10.99 19.02 6.90
N PRO A 30 11.33 17.72 6.92
CA PRO A 30 12.72 17.27 7.07
C PRO A 30 13.58 17.40 5.81
N THR A 31 12.97 17.61 4.65
CA THR A 31 13.65 17.42 3.36
C THR A 31 14.31 18.69 2.84
N LYS A 32 15.49 18.55 2.23
CA LYS A 32 16.19 19.66 1.56
C LYS A 32 15.38 20.29 0.42
N ALA A 33 14.51 19.51 -0.22
CA ALA A 33 13.61 20.00 -1.27
C ALA A 33 12.66 21.10 -0.75
N ASP A 34 12.35 21.10 0.54
CA ASP A 34 11.43 22.03 1.18
C ASP A 34 12.10 23.31 1.67
N ALA A 35 13.40 23.48 1.40
CA ALA A 35 14.19 24.63 1.85
C ALA A 35 13.58 25.97 1.38
N LEU A 36 12.99 26.00 0.19
CA LEU A 36 12.32 27.17 -0.39
C LEU A 36 11.03 27.55 0.38
N VAL A 37 10.25 26.56 0.80
CA VAL A 37 9.04 26.76 1.62
C VAL A 37 9.43 27.28 3.01
N VAL A 38 10.49 26.70 3.59
CA VAL A 38 11.03 27.11 4.90
C VAL A 38 11.56 28.55 4.84
N SER A 39 12.32 28.92 3.81
CA SER A 39 12.85 30.27 3.66
C SER A 39 11.76 31.30 3.41
N PHE A 40 10.75 30.98 2.59
CA PHE A 40 9.57 31.82 2.40
C PHE A 40 8.82 32.06 3.72
N ARG A 41 8.56 31.02 4.53
CA ARG A 41 7.89 31.19 5.85
C ARG A 41 8.71 32.04 6.82
N ARG A 42 10.04 31.91 6.82
CA ARG A 42 10.92 32.77 7.62
C ARG A 42 10.84 34.23 7.17
N TRP A 43 10.86 34.47 5.86
CA TRP A 43 10.67 35.82 5.31
C TRP A 43 9.31 36.40 5.69
N LEU A 44 8.22 35.62 5.56
CA LEU A 44 6.87 36.06 5.94
C LEU A 44 6.74 36.38 7.43
N THR A 45 7.40 35.59 8.30
CA THR A 45 7.44 35.84 9.74
C THR A 45 8.17 37.16 10.03
N LYS A 46 9.29 37.42 9.33
CA LYS A 46 10.15 38.57 9.57
C LYS A 46 9.60 39.88 8.98
N TYR A 47 8.99 39.82 7.80
CA TYR A 47 8.60 41.00 7.02
C TYR A 47 7.10 41.11 6.77
N GLY A 48 6.37 40.00 6.74
CA GLY A 48 4.94 39.94 6.42
C GLY A 48 4.01 39.93 7.63
N GLY A 49 4.50 40.20 8.84
CA GLY A 49 3.66 40.22 10.04
C GLY A 49 3.03 38.88 10.40
N VAL A 50 3.66 37.76 9.98
CA VAL A 50 3.23 36.37 10.27
C VAL A 50 1.98 35.90 9.51
N GLN A 51 1.13 36.82 9.05
CA GLN A 51 -0.13 36.54 8.38
C GLN A 51 -0.31 37.38 7.11
N VAL A 52 -0.79 36.75 6.04
CA VAL A 52 -1.16 37.45 4.81
C VAL A 52 -2.58 37.98 4.99
N ASN A 53 -2.76 39.31 4.92
CA ASN A 53 -4.09 39.90 4.93
C ASN A 53 -4.72 39.74 3.54
N TRP A 54 -5.57 38.72 3.37
CA TRP A 54 -6.28 38.44 2.12
C TRP A 54 -7.48 39.37 1.86
N GLY A 55 -7.70 40.36 2.73
CA GLY A 55 -8.85 41.27 2.67
C GLY A 55 -10.18 40.59 3.03
N ILE A 56 -11.29 41.29 2.80
CA ILE A 56 -12.66 40.89 3.16
C ILE A 56 -13.24 39.70 2.35
N LYS A 57 -12.51 39.17 1.37
CA LYS A 57 -13.02 38.11 0.47
C LYS A 57 -12.83 36.68 1.01
N PHE A 58 -12.04 36.49 2.06
CA PHE A 58 -11.79 35.18 2.67
C PHE A 58 -12.06 35.27 4.16
N THR A 59 -13.02 34.47 4.66
CA THR A 59 -13.36 34.42 6.09
C THR A 59 -12.31 33.71 6.95
N GLY A 60 -11.31 33.08 6.31
CA GLY A 60 -10.28 32.29 7.00
C GLY A 60 -10.79 30.92 7.48
N ASP A 61 -12.06 30.59 7.22
CA ASP A 61 -12.63 29.30 7.54
C ASP A 61 -12.08 28.23 6.60
N LEU A 62 -11.34 27.29 7.17
CA LEU A 62 -10.92 26.10 6.43
C LEU A 62 -12.11 25.15 6.30
N PRO A 63 -12.33 24.56 5.11
CA PRO A 63 -13.32 23.51 4.95
C PRO A 63 -13.00 22.32 5.89
N PRO A 64 -14.00 21.45 6.18
CA PRO A 64 -13.78 20.28 7.00
C PRO A 64 -12.69 19.40 6.40
N THR A 65 -11.84 18.84 7.27
CA THR A 65 -10.76 17.94 6.83
C THR A 65 -11.37 16.69 6.22
N PRO A 66 -11.08 16.34 4.95
CA PRO A 66 -11.57 15.12 4.36
C PRO A 66 -11.01 13.89 5.09
N ALA A 67 -11.60 12.72 4.86
CA ALA A 67 -11.15 11.50 5.51
C ALA A 67 -9.69 11.18 5.14
N ARG A 68 -8.93 10.70 6.13
CA ARG A 68 -7.50 10.40 5.95
C ARG A 68 -7.25 9.41 4.81
N GLU A 69 -8.14 8.42 4.62
CA GLU A 69 -8.01 7.45 3.54
C GLU A 69 -8.12 8.11 2.16
N GLN A 70 -9.01 9.08 1.98
CA GLN A 70 -9.19 9.78 0.71
C GLN A 70 -7.96 10.62 0.34
N LEU A 71 -7.28 11.15 1.35
CA LEU A 71 -6.12 12.04 1.19
C LEU A 71 -4.82 11.29 0.93
N LEU A 72 -4.72 10.08 1.48
CA LEU A 72 -3.56 9.21 1.35
C LEU A 72 -3.68 8.18 0.25
N ASP A 73 -4.68 8.32 -0.62
CA ASP A 73 -4.92 7.34 -1.66
C ASP A 73 -3.83 7.41 -2.74
N ARG A 74 -2.86 6.51 -2.62
CA ARG A 74 -1.79 6.33 -3.59
C ARG A 74 -2.30 5.72 -4.89
N TYR A 75 -3.44 5.01 -4.83
CA TYR A 75 -3.92 4.26 -5.97
C TYR A 75 -4.26 5.18 -7.13
N TRP A 76 -5.12 6.17 -6.89
CA TRP A 76 -5.56 7.13 -7.91
C TRP A 76 -4.48 8.13 -8.30
N THR A 77 -3.62 8.52 -7.37
CA THR A 77 -2.60 9.57 -7.57
C THR A 77 -1.28 9.07 -8.15
N HIS A 78 -1.05 7.76 -8.17
CA HIS A 78 0.20 7.19 -8.66
C HIS A 78 0.02 5.82 -9.31
N THR A 79 -0.57 4.86 -8.59
CA THR A 79 -0.58 3.45 -9.05
C THR A 79 -1.22 3.31 -10.43
N ILE A 80 -2.36 3.95 -10.67
CA ILE A 80 -3.05 3.84 -11.97
C ILE A 80 -2.40 4.66 -13.08
N GLN A 81 -1.77 5.79 -12.73
CA GLN A 81 -1.14 6.72 -13.68
C GLN A 81 0.25 6.25 -14.10
N CYS A 82 0.96 5.53 -13.22
CA CYS A 82 2.26 4.95 -13.51
C CYS A 82 2.12 3.58 -14.18
N SER A 83 2.62 3.44 -15.41
CA SER A 83 2.53 2.18 -16.17
C SER A 83 3.17 0.99 -15.46
N SER A 84 4.32 1.17 -14.81
CA SER A 84 5.02 0.12 -14.08
C SER A 84 4.23 -0.35 -12.84
N CYS A 85 3.76 0.58 -12.01
CA CYS A 85 2.97 0.24 -10.82
C CYS A 85 1.60 -0.33 -11.18
N ASN A 86 0.96 0.17 -12.24
CA ASN A 86 -0.32 -0.35 -12.73
C ASN A 86 -0.18 -1.79 -13.23
N LYS A 87 0.89 -2.09 -13.99
CA LYS A 87 1.20 -3.46 -14.42
C LYS A 87 1.43 -4.38 -13.23
N ALA A 88 2.26 -3.96 -12.27
CA ALA A 88 2.52 -4.73 -11.06
C ALA A 88 1.22 -5.01 -10.28
N TYR A 89 0.40 -3.98 -10.04
CA TYR A 89 -0.90 -4.12 -9.37
C TYR A 89 -1.82 -5.12 -10.09
N LYS A 90 -1.95 -5.02 -11.41
CA LYS A 90 -2.76 -5.97 -12.20
C LYS A 90 -2.22 -7.40 -12.13
N SER A 91 -0.89 -7.57 -12.20
CA SER A 91 -0.27 -8.90 -12.13
C SER A 91 -0.46 -9.56 -10.77
N LEU A 92 -0.32 -8.81 -9.68
CA LEU A 92 -0.53 -9.33 -8.32
C LEU A 92 -2.01 -9.66 -8.08
N ASN A 93 -2.93 -8.84 -8.58
CA ASN A 93 -4.35 -9.12 -8.47
C ASN A 93 -4.75 -10.37 -9.29
N ALA A 94 -4.16 -10.55 -10.48
CA ALA A 94 -4.33 -11.77 -11.25
C ALA A 94 -3.78 -13.00 -10.50
N LEU A 95 -2.62 -12.89 -9.85
CA LEU A 95 -2.05 -13.95 -9.03
C LEU A 95 -2.95 -14.31 -7.83
N GLU A 96 -3.54 -13.31 -7.18
CA GLU A 96 -4.51 -13.52 -6.08
C GLU A 96 -5.68 -14.41 -6.53
N ILE A 97 -6.24 -14.13 -7.71
CA ILE A 97 -7.35 -14.88 -8.30
C ILE A 97 -6.91 -16.30 -8.68
N ILE A 98 -5.74 -16.45 -9.32
CA ILE A 98 -5.20 -17.76 -9.72
C ILE A 98 -5.01 -18.66 -8.49
N LEU A 99 -4.48 -18.13 -7.39
CA LEU A 99 -4.31 -18.87 -6.14
C LEU A 99 -5.65 -19.35 -5.55
N GLN A 100 -6.71 -18.54 -5.66
CA GLN A 100 -8.05 -18.94 -5.22
C GLN A 100 -8.62 -20.07 -6.10
N ILE A 101 -8.46 -19.97 -7.42
CA ILE A 101 -8.90 -21.01 -8.36
C ILE A 101 -8.20 -22.33 -8.07
N ILE A 102 -6.87 -22.31 -7.86
CA ILE A 102 -6.09 -23.51 -7.51
C ILE A 102 -6.57 -24.11 -6.18
N SER A 103 -6.85 -23.28 -5.18
CA SER A 103 -7.37 -23.73 -3.88
C SER A 103 -8.73 -24.42 -4.01
N VAL A 104 -9.67 -23.84 -4.74
CA VAL A 104 -11.00 -24.44 -4.94
C VAL A 104 -10.90 -25.72 -5.78
N ALA A 105 -10.11 -25.70 -6.85
CA ALA A 105 -9.92 -26.87 -7.72
C ALA A 105 -9.30 -28.05 -6.98
N SER A 106 -8.28 -27.81 -6.15
CA SER A 106 -7.63 -28.87 -5.36
C SER A 106 -8.57 -29.51 -4.34
N ILE A 107 -9.42 -28.73 -3.66
CA ILE A 107 -10.48 -29.28 -2.78
C ILE A 107 -11.49 -30.11 -3.58
N GLY A 108 -11.92 -29.60 -4.74
CA GLY A 108 -12.85 -30.31 -5.62
C GLY A 108 -12.30 -31.67 -6.07
N ILE A 109 -11.03 -31.72 -6.47
CA ILE A 109 -10.35 -32.97 -6.85
C ILE A 109 -10.22 -33.90 -5.65
N ALA A 110 -9.79 -33.38 -4.49
CA ALA A 110 -9.64 -34.18 -3.28
C ALA A 110 -10.96 -34.85 -2.84
N ALA A 111 -12.09 -34.15 -3.00
CA ALA A 111 -13.42 -34.63 -2.66
C ALA A 111 -14.02 -35.58 -3.71
N ALA A 112 -13.76 -35.35 -5.00
CA ALA A 112 -14.36 -36.14 -6.09
C ALA A 112 -13.61 -37.44 -6.39
N ALA A 113 -12.29 -37.51 -6.15
CA ALA A 113 -11.53 -38.70 -6.49
C ALA A 113 -11.80 -39.84 -5.50
N LYS A 114 -12.03 -41.05 -6.04
CA LYS A 114 -12.25 -42.28 -5.27
C LYS A 114 -10.93 -42.84 -4.75
N GLU A 115 -10.99 -43.67 -3.71
CA GLU A 115 -9.77 -44.30 -3.12
C GLU A 115 -9.01 -45.18 -4.10
N SER A 116 -9.70 -45.73 -5.10
CA SER A 116 -9.09 -46.52 -6.17
C SER A 116 -8.25 -45.69 -7.16
N VAL A 117 -8.43 -44.37 -7.17
CA VAL A 117 -7.78 -43.44 -8.12
C VAL A 117 -6.70 -42.60 -7.43
N MET A 118 -6.83 -42.37 -6.12
CA MET A 118 -5.97 -41.45 -5.40
C MET A 118 -5.64 -41.99 -4.01
N SER A 119 -4.34 -42.07 -3.71
CA SER A 119 -3.87 -42.50 -2.38
C SER A 119 -4.30 -41.50 -1.31
N ILE A 120 -4.47 -41.99 -0.07
CA ILE A 120 -4.76 -41.16 1.10
C ILE A 120 -3.69 -40.07 1.28
N ALA A 121 -2.42 -40.39 1.04
CA ALA A 121 -1.32 -39.42 1.09
C ALA A 121 -1.51 -38.30 0.04
N ALA A 122 -1.86 -38.64 -1.19
CA ALA A 122 -2.12 -37.65 -2.24
C ALA A 122 -3.34 -36.77 -1.93
N ARG A 123 -4.40 -37.34 -1.34
CA ARG A 123 -5.59 -36.59 -0.91
C ARG A 123 -5.24 -35.57 0.17
N TYR A 124 -4.43 -35.95 1.17
CA TYR A 124 -3.95 -35.01 2.20
C TYR A 124 -3.02 -33.92 1.63
N SER A 125 -2.13 -34.26 0.69
CA SER A 125 -1.27 -33.29 0.02
C SER A 125 -2.07 -32.24 -0.76
N LEU A 126 -3.14 -32.64 -1.46
CA LEU A 126 -4.02 -31.71 -2.17
C LEU A 126 -4.76 -30.76 -1.22
N VAL A 127 -5.26 -31.28 -0.09
CA VAL A 127 -5.91 -30.45 0.93
C VAL A 127 -4.92 -29.47 1.54
N PHE A 128 -3.69 -29.91 1.83
CA PHE A 128 -2.64 -29.04 2.36
C PHE A 128 -2.26 -27.94 1.35
N LEU A 129 -2.09 -28.28 0.07
CA LEU A 129 -1.87 -27.32 -1.00
C LEU A 129 -3.01 -26.29 -1.08
N ALA A 130 -4.27 -26.75 -1.00
CA ALA A 130 -5.43 -25.87 -1.03
C ALA A 130 -5.40 -24.80 0.08
N LEU A 131 -5.06 -25.22 1.30
CA LEU A 131 -4.95 -24.34 2.46
C LEU A 131 -3.84 -23.31 2.28
N LEU A 132 -2.66 -23.74 1.81
CA LEU A 132 -1.54 -22.85 1.56
C LEU A 132 -1.84 -21.82 0.47
N CYS A 133 -2.44 -22.23 -0.65
CA CYS A 133 -2.86 -21.32 -1.71
C CYS A 133 -3.90 -20.30 -1.21
N PHE A 134 -4.84 -20.72 -0.36
CA PHE A 134 -5.83 -19.82 0.22
C PHE A 134 -5.18 -18.80 1.19
N MET A 135 -4.29 -19.26 2.08
CA MET A 135 -3.55 -18.39 2.99
C MET A 135 -2.68 -17.39 2.23
N ALA A 136 -1.97 -17.84 1.20
CA ALA A 136 -1.15 -17.00 0.33
C ALA A 136 -2.00 -15.94 -0.39
N SER A 137 -3.19 -16.32 -0.91
CA SER A 137 -4.12 -15.37 -1.53
C SER A 137 -4.59 -14.29 -0.54
N ARG A 138 -4.98 -14.67 0.68
CA ARG A 138 -5.40 -13.72 1.73
C ARG A 138 -4.28 -12.78 2.15
N TRP A 139 -3.06 -13.32 2.29
CA TRP A 139 -1.88 -12.52 2.59
C TRP A 139 -1.58 -11.54 1.46
N LEU A 140 -1.62 -12.01 0.22
CA LEU A 140 -1.37 -11.20 -0.98
C LEU A 140 -2.39 -10.06 -1.10
N SER A 141 -3.67 -10.33 -0.85
CA SER A 141 -4.73 -9.31 -0.82
C SER A 141 -4.42 -8.18 0.19
N LYS A 142 -4.02 -8.56 1.42
CA LYS A 142 -3.61 -7.60 2.45
C LYS A 142 -2.34 -6.84 2.06
N PHE A 143 -1.40 -7.51 1.43
CA PHE A 143 -0.17 -6.89 0.94
C PHE A 143 -0.44 -5.89 -0.19
N ILE A 144 -1.29 -6.23 -1.16
CA ILE A 144 -1.70 -5.35 -2.26
C ILE A 144 -2.36 -4.10 -1.69
N TYR A 145 -3.34 -4.26 -0.80
CA TYR A 145 -4.02 -3.14 -0.17
C TYR A 145 -3.05 -2.20 0.57
N LYS A 146 -2.16 -2.76 1.39
CA LYS A 146 -1.17 -1.98 2.17
C LYS A 146 -0.12 -1.31 1.28
N SER A 147 0.21 -1.89 0.13
CA SER A 147 1.29 -1.40 -0.74
C SER A 147 0.83 -0.39 -1.79
N PHE A 148 -0.40 -0.51 -2.27
CA PHE A 148 -0.92 0.25 -3.42
C PHE A 148 -2.03 1.24 -3.08
N HIS A 149 -2.75 1.10 -1.96
CA HIS A 149 -3.81 2.03 -1.56
C HIS A 149 -3.36 3.01 -0.48
N PHE A 150 -2.72 2.53 0.60
CA PHE A 150 -2.42 3.38 1.75
C PHE A 150 -0.93 3.58 1.99
N HIS A 151 -0.48 4.83 2.18
CA HIS A 151 0.88 5.12 2.67
C HIS A 151 0.83 5.83 4.02
N GLY A 152 1.35 5.18 5.07
CA GLY A 152 1.60 5.85 6.34
C GLY A 152 2.78 6.81 6.20
N TYR A 153 2.65 8.04 6.71
CA TYR A 153 3.64 9.12 6.58
C TYR A 153 5.01 8.89 7.24
N TRP A 154 5.26 7.70 7.81
CA TRP A 154 6.41 7.45 8.70
C TRP A 154 7.50 6.56 8.09
N THR A 155 7.28 5.95 6.93
CA THR A 155 8.32 5.18 6.23
C THR A 155 8.83 5.98 5.05
N GLN A 156 9.79 6.86 5.32
CA GLN A 156 10.52 7.63 4.33
C GLN A 156 11.51 6.73 3.58
N THR A 157 10.96 5.87 2.72
CA THR A 157 11.70 5.31 1.60
C THR A 157 10.80 5.51 0.40
N MET A 158 11.20 6.39 -0.52
CA MET A 158 10.68 6.45 -1.89
C MET A 158 11.06 5.17 -2.67
N GLN A 159 10.88 3.99 -2.06
CA GLN A 159 10.98 2.73 -2.77
C GLN A 159 9.71 2.59 -3.61
N CYS A 160 9.90 2.43 -4.92
CA CYS A 160 8.80 2.13 -5.83
C CYS A 160 8.06 0.88 -5.33
N SER A 161 6.73 0.92 -5.22
CA SER A 161 5.93 -0.26 -4.82
C SER A 161 6.20 -1.48 -5.72
N CYS A 162 6.65 -1.24 -6.96
CA CYS A 162 7.10 -2.25 -7.91
C CYS A 162 8.30 -3.08 -7.41
N SER A 163 9.27 -2.46 -6.72
CA SER A 163 10.44 -3.16 -6.17
C SER A 163 10.04 -4.08 -5.00
N LYS A 164 9.14 -3.62 -4.13
CA LYS A 164 8.59 -4.45 -3.04
C LYS A 164 7.73 -5.60 -3.57
N ALA A 165 6.99 -5.37 -4.65
CA ALA A 165 6.20 -6.40 -5.32
C ALA A 165 7.09 -7.53 -5.88
N TYR A 166 8.19 -7.17 -6.55
CA TYR A 166 9.18 -8.12 -7.06
C TYR A 166 9.81 -8.98 -5.95
N GLU A 167 10.23 -8.37 -4.83
CA GLU A 167 10.77 -9.12 -3.69
C GLU A 167 9.72 -10.07 -3.07
N SER A 168 8.46 -9.63 -2.96
CA SER A 168 7.39 -10.47 -2.44
C SER A 168 7.02 -11.64 -3.36
N LEU A 169 7.10 -11.44 -4.68
CA LEU A 169 6.87 -12.49 -5.67
C LEU A 169 7.97 -13.55 -5.63
N ASN A 170 9.23 -13.15 -5.51
CA ASN A 170 10.34 -14.09 -5.36
C ASN A 170 10.20 -14.94 -4.08
N ALA A 171 9.74 -14.35 -2.98
CA ALA A 171 9.47 -15.09 -1.75
C ALA A 171 8.32 -16.11 -1.92
N LEU A 172 7.26 -15.74 -2.64
CA LEU A 172 6.15 -16.63 -2.96
C LEU A 172 6.54 -17.74 -3.94
N GLU A 173 7.38 -17.47 -4.95
CA GLU A 173 7.93 -18.50 -5.83
C GLU A 173 8.79 -19.50 -5.07
N ILE A 174 9.61 -19.05 -4.13
CA ILE A 174 10.40 -19.95 -3.26
C ILE A 174 9.47 -20.83 -2.41
N ILE A 175 8.40 -20.26 -1.84
CA ILE A 175 7.41 -21.01 -1.07
C ILE A 175 6.67 -22.03 -1.96
N LEU A 176 6.25 -21.64 -3.15
CA LEU A 176 5.60 -22.52 -4.13
C LEU A 176 6.54 -23.63 -4.61
N LEU A 177 7.83 -23.33 -4.85
CA LEU A 177 8.85 -24.32 -5.19
C LEU A 177 9.09 -25.31 -4.04
N ILE A 178 9.13 -24.84 -2.79
CA ILE A 178 9.26 -25.73 -1.62
C ILE A 178 8.05 -26.66 -1.50
N ILE A 179 6.83 -26.13 -1.70
CA ILE A 179 5.59 -26.92 -1.67
C ILE A 179 5.57 -27.94 -2.82
N PHE A 180 6.00 -27.54 -4.02
CA PHE A 180 6.09 -28.39 -5.19
C PHE A 180 7.11 -29.53 -5.00
N VAL A 181 8.31 -29.21 -4.52
CA VAL A 181 9.36 -30.20 -4.21
C VAL A 181 8.92 -31.15 -3.10
N ALA A 182 8.25 -30.65 -2.06
CA ALA A 182 7.70 -31.49 -0.99
C ALA A 182 6.61 -32.44 -1.52
N SER A 183 5.77 -31.97 -2.44
CA SER A 183 4.69 -32.77 -3.04
C SER A 183 5.24 -33.88 -3.96
N ILE A 184 6.31 -33.60 -4.72
CA ILE A 184 7.01 -34.59 -5.56
C ILE A 184 7.67 -35.68 -4.72
N ARG A 185 8.28 -35.31 -3.58
CA ARG A 185 8.94 -36.28 -2.70
C ARG A 185 7.95 -37.24 -2.04
N ILE A 186 6.71 -36.80 -1.83
CA ILE A 186 5.63 -37.62 -1.25
C ILE A 186 5.00 -38.55 -2.30
N THR A 187 5.00 -38.20 -3.59
CA THR A 187 4.47 -39.05 -4.67
C THR A 187 5.50 -40.05 -5.21
N THR A 188 6.79 -39.89 -4.90
CA THR A 188 7.88 -40.76 -5.36
C THR A 188 8.43 -41.71 -4.29
N SER A 189 7.86 -41.68 -3.08
CA SER A 189 8.18 -42.59 -1.96
C SER A 189 6.97 -43.45 -1.60
#